data_AF-A0A1B6IBL3-F1
#
_entry.id   AF-A0A1B6IBL3-F1
#
_cell.length_a   1.000
_cell.length_b   1.000
_cell.length_c   1.000
_cell.angle_alpha   90.00
_cell.angle_beta   90.00
_cell.angle_gamma   90.00
#
_symmetry.space_group_name_H-M   'P 1'
#
loop_
_entity.id
_entity.type
_entity.pdbx_description
1 polymer ?
#
loop_
_entity_poly.entity_id
_entity_poly.type
_entity_poly.pdbx_seq_one_letter_code
_entity_poly.pdbx_strand_id
1 'polypeptide(L)'
;MQVTCKCLNVIINSKGTAIETYNLNSKGSQTDHPFFNENIGFVELLNIHKEQPALVEVDICGDWVINRCLNCGVYTHALDASTAVVLVSRALLTKPQEIAAMKSSEKYSPAFNIVIESSEEDVNVPVTGVHNTAVGAGLQQQLTEWIKRETAQTEERVRQFSEQQYEAL
;
A
#
# COMPACT_ATOMS: atom_id res chain seq x y z
N MET A 1 -12.56 -8.94 5.34
CA MET A 1 -11.13 -9.04 5.73
C MET A 1 -10.33 -7.95 5.04
N GLN A 2 -9.28 -7.43 5.69
CA GLN A 2 -8.32 -6.50 5.09
C GLN A 2 -7.02 -7.26 4.75
N VAL A 3 -6.53 -7.08 3.52
CA VAL A 3 -5.28 -7.68 3.03
C VAL A 3 -4.39 -6.55 2.54
N THR A 4 -3.13 -6.48 2.97
CA THR A 4 -2.24 -5.36 2.60
C THR A 4 -0.89 -5.84 2.12
N CYS A 5 -0.23 -5.07 1.26
CA CYS A 5 1.18 -5.31 0.98
C CYS A 5 2.05 -4.99 2.21
N LYS A 6 3.30 -5.46 2.17
CA LYS A 6 4.24 -5.37 3.31
C LYS A 6 4.55 -3.93 3.72
N CYS A 7 4.48 -3.00 2.78
CA CYS A 7 4.69 -1.58 3.04
C CYS A 7 3.42 -0.77 3.26
N LEU A 8 2.26 -1.44 3.36
CA LEU A 8 0.94 -0.83 3.58
C LEU A 8 0.43 0.07 2.43
N ASN A 9 1.16 0.18 1.32
CA ASN A 9 0.75 1.01 0.18
C ASN A 9 -0.55 0.53 -0.49
N VAL A 10 -0.71 -0.77 -0.67
CA VAL A 10 -1.89 -1.37 -1.31
C VAL A 10 -2.71 -2.09 -0.24
N ILE A 11 -3.98 -1.70 -0.14
CA ILE A 11 -4.95 -2.22 0.82
C ILE A 11 -6.15 -2.78 0.05
N ILE A 12 -6.42 -4.07 0.21
CA ILE A 12 -7.52 -4.79 -0.43
C ILE A 12 -8.51 -5.16 0.64
N ASN A 13 -9.71 -4.60 0.56
CA ASN A 13 -10.82 -4.94 1.42
C ASN A 13 -11.69 -5.99 0.73
N SER A 14 -12.05 -7.04 1.45
CA SER A 14 -12.84 -8.18 0.96
C SER A 14 -13.99 -8.51 1.90
N LYS A 15 -15.06 -9.12 1.36
CA LYS A 15 -16.21 -9.56 2.19
C LYS A 15 -15.90 -10.77 3.06
N GLY A 16 -15.05 -11.67 2.57
CA GLY A 16 -14.66 -12.90 3.26
C GLY A 16 -13.80 -12.68 4.51
N THR A 17 -13.53 -13.79 5.21
CA THR A 17 -12.67 -13.84 6.40
C THR A 17 -11.30 -14.47 6.13
N ALA A 18 -11.10 -15.09 4.96
CA ALA A 18 -9.86 -15.74 4.57
C ALA A 18 -9.63 -15.65 3.06
N ILE A 19 -8.38 -15.91 2.64
CA ILE A 19 -8.03 -16.06 1.22
C ILE A 19 -8.36 -17.50 0.81
N GLU A 20 -9.32 -17.64 -0.10
CA GLU A 20 -9.80 -18.93 -0.60
C GLU A 20 -8.84 -19.52 -1.63
N THR A 21 -8.85 -20.85 -1.77
CA THR A 21 -8.04 -21.52 -2.79
C THR A 21 -8.63 -21.27 -4.16
N TYR A 22 -7.80 -20.82 -5.09
CA TYR A 22 -8.20 -20.65 -6.48
C TYR A 22 -7.47 -21.65 -7.36
N ASN A 23 -8.20 -22.37 -8.21
CA ASN A 23 -7.61 -23.33 -9.12
C ASN A 23 -7.40 -22.69 -10.49
N LEU A 24 -6.13 -22.42 -10.81
CA LEU A 24 -5.69 -21.83 -12.08
C LEU A 24 -5.84 -22.77 -13.30
N ASN A 25 -6.07 -24.06 -13.08
CA ASN A 25 -6.05 -25.09 -14.14
C ASN A 25 -7.12 -24.89 -15.24
N SER A 26 -8.07 -23.98 -15.04
CA SER A 26 -9.14 -23.69 -16.01
C SER A 26 -8.81 -22.60 -17.03
N LYS A 27 -7.72 -21.83 -16.87
CA LYS A 27 -7.43 -20.60 -17.66
C LYS A 27 -6.29 -20.71 -18.71
N GLY A 28 -5.73 -21.90 -18.94
CA GLY A 28 -4.81 -22.15 -20.07
C GLY A 28 -3.55 -21.28 -20.09
N SER A 29 -3.09 -20.88 -21.29
CA SER A 29 -1.84 -20.11 -21.53
C SER A 29 -1.88 -18.63 -21.11
N GLN A 30 -2.96 -18.17 -20.48
CA GLN A 30 -3.12 -16.77 -20.03
C GLN A 30 -2.44 -16.48 -18.68
N THR A 31 -1.56 -17.38 -18.22
CA THR A 31 -0.92 -17.32 -16.90
C THR A 31 0.60 -17.34 -16.96
N ASP A 32 1.20 -17.04 -18.12
CA ASP A 32 2.66 -16.94 -18.27
C ASP A 32 3.18 -15.60 -17.74
N HIS A 33 2.99 -15.39 -16.43
CA HIS A 33 3.46 -14.20 -15.72
C HIS A 33 3.92 -14.59 -14.31
N PRO A 34 5.02 -14.00 -13.78
CA PRO A 34 5.58 -14.38 -12.48
C PRO A 34 4.57 -14.41 -11.32
N PHE A 35 3.59 -13.51 -11.33
CA PHE A 35 2.48 -13.49 -10.36
C PHE A 35 1.75 -14.83 -10.22
N PHE A 36 1.49 -15.54 -11.32
CA PHE A 36 0.73 -16.81 -11.27
C PHE A 36 1.57 -18.00 -10.80
N ASN A 37 2.90 -17.83 -10.71
CA ASN A 37 3.80 -18.80 -10.11
C ASN A 37 3.91 -18.63 -8.58
N GLU A 38 3.36 -17.55 -8.03
CA GLU A 38 3.30 -17.33 -6.59
C GLU A 38 2.19 -18.16 -5.92
N ASN A 39 2.25 -18.24 -4.59
CA ASN A 39 1.16 -18.78 -3.81
C ASN A 39 0.00 -17.76 -3.77
N ILE A 40 -0.94 -17.89 -4.70
CA ILE A 40 -2.09 -16.98 -4.83
C ILE A 40 -3.38 -17.61 -4.28
N GLY A 41 -4.38 -16.76 -4.08
CA GLY A 41 -5.73 -17.21 -3.79
C GLY A 41 -6.77 -16.17 -4.16
N PHE A 42 -8.02 -16.49 -3.92
CA PHE A 42 -9.16 -15.68 -4.30
C PHE A 42 -9.76 -14.94 -3.11
N VAL A 43 -10.24 -13.72 -3.35
CA VAL A 43 -11.08 -12.97 -2.41
C VAL A 43 -12.24 -12.28 -3.14
N GLU A 44 -13.40 -12.22 -2.49
CA GLU A 44 -14.52 -11.41 -2.98
C GLU A 44 -14.26 -9.93 -2.66
N LEU A 45 -13.98 -9.14 -3.70
CA LEU A 45 -13.55 -7.76 -3.57
C LEU A 45 -14.67 -6.83 -3.08
N LEU A 46 -14.33 -5.97 -2.10
CA LEU A 46 -15.12 -4.79 -1.76
C LEU A 46 -14.51 -3.53 -2.38
N ASN A 47 -13.22 -3.27 -2.09
CA ASN A 47 -12.49 -2.16 -2.68
C ASN A 47 -10.99 -2.40 -2.62
N ILE A 48 -10.26 -1.66 -3.46
CA ILE A 48 -8.82 -1.58 -3.45
C ILE A 48 -8.45 -0.12 -3.23
N HIS A 49 -7.69 0.14 -2.17
CA HIS A 49 -7.14 1.43 -1.86
C HIS A 49 -5.61 1.42 -2.06
N LYS A 50 -5.08 2.51 -2.60
CA LYS A 50 -3.66 2.71 -2.85
C LYS A 50 -3.27 4.03 -2.19
N GLU A 51 -2.47 4.00 -1.13
CA GLU A 51 -2.01 5.22 -0.43
C GLU A 51 -1.17 6.08 -1.37
N GLN A 52 -0.26 5.44 -2.11
CA GLN A 52 0.57 6.04 -3.14
C GLN A 52 0.37 5.29 -4.47
N PRO A 53 -0.61 5.69 -5.29
CA PRO A 53 -0.90 5.05 -6.58
C PRO A 53 0.29 5.03 -7.54
N ALA A 54 1.16 6.05 -7.48
CA ALA A 54 2.36 6.14 -8.30
C ALA A 54 3.41 5.06 -7.98
N LEU A 55 3.30 4.38 -6.84
CA LEU A 55 4.16 3.26 -6.43
C LEU A 55 3.54 1.89 -6.78
N VAL A 56 2.58 1.87 -7.71
CA VAL A 56 1.96 0.65 -8.21
C VAL A 56 2.21 0.54 -9.71
N GLU A 57 2.99 -0.48 -10.08
CA GLU A 57 3.17 -0.91 -11.45
C GLU A 57 1.99 -1.79 -11.87
N VAL A 58 1.59 -1.67 -13.13
CA VAL A 58 0.46 -2.38 -13.72
C VAL A 58 0.91 -3.07 -14.99
N ASP A 59 0.81 -4.39 -14.99
CA ASP A 59 1.10 -5.25 -16.14
C ASP A 59 -0.17 -5.92 -16.65
N ILE A 60 -0.19 -6.27 -17.94
CA ILE A 60 -1.32 -6.96 -18.57
C ILE A 60 -0.82 -8.31 -19.08
N CYS A 61 -1.48 -9.39 -18.66
CA CYS A 61 -1.21 -10.75 -19.12
C CYS A 61 -2.54 -11.42 -19.52
N GLY A 62 -2.80 -11.50 -20.83
CA GLY A 62 -4.10 -11.92 -21.34
C GLY A 62 -5.22 -11.03 -20.82
N ASP A 63 -6.21 -11.62 -20.15
CA ASP A 63 -7.37 -10.91 -19.57
C ASP A 63 -7.09 -10.36 -18.15
N TRP A 64 -5.88 -10.56 -17.63
CA TRP A 64 -5.52 -10.17 -16.27
C TRP A 64 -4.76 -8.85 -16.22
N VAL A 65 -5.19 -7.96 -15.33
CA VAL A 65 -4.50 -6.74 -14.93
C VAL A 65 -3.78 -7.00 -13.61
N ILE A 66 -2.46 -7.14 -13.67
CA ILE A 66 -1.60 -7.54 -12.57
C ILE A 66 -0.98 -6.29 -11.95
N ASN A 67 -1.06 -6.16 -10.63
CA ASN A 67 -0.62 -4.97 -9.89
C ASN A 67 0.54 -5.33 -8.96
N ARG A 68 1.68 -4.65 -9.11
CA ARG A 68 2.87 -4.82 -8.27
C ARG A 68 3.15 -3.56 -7.47
N CYS A 69 3.42 -3.70 -6.18
CA CYS A 69 3.87 -2.57 -5.39
C CYS A 69 5.38 -2.38 -5.56
N LEU A 70 5.79 -1.24 -6.12
CA LEU A 70 7.20 -0.93 -6.37
C LEU A 70 8.00 -0.78 -5.07
N ASN A 71 7.41 -0.18 -4.04
CA ASN A 71 8.10 0.09 -2.76
C ASN A 71 8.48 -1.18 -1.98
N CYS A 72 7.69 -2.27 -2.05
CA CYS A 72 8.07 -3.53 -1.39
C CYS A 72 8.33 -4.69 -2.37
N GLY A 73 8.30 -4.41 -3.67
CA GLY A 73 8.56 -5.36 -4.76
C GLY A 73 7.53 -6.50 -4.94
N VAL A 74 6.49 -6.59 -4.11
CA VAL A 74 5.54 -7.71 -4.08
C VAL A 74 4.42 -7.51 -5.11
N TYR A 75 4.10 -8.56 -5.86
CA TYR A 75 2.85 -8.61 -6.63
C TYR A 75 1.65 -8.73 -5.68
N THR A 76 0.72 -7.79 -5.81
CA THR A 76 -0.38 -7.64 -4.84
C THR A 76 -1.61 -8.40 -5.28
N HIS A 77 -2.14 -8.05 -6.45
CA HIS A 77 -3.37 -8.64 -6.96
C HIS A 77 -3.40 -8.65 -8.47
N ALA A 78 -4.21 -9.56 -9.02
CA ALA A 78 -4.62 -9.56 -10.41
C ALA A 78 -6.15 -9.44 -10.49
N LEU A 79 -6.60 -8.56 -11.37
CA LEU A 79 -8.01 -8.37 -11.71
C LEU A 79 -8.27 -9.03 -13.05
N ASP A 80 -9.31 -9.85 -13.14
CA ASP A 80 -9.80 -10.33 -14.42
C ASP A 80 -10.69 -9.26 -15.04
N ALA A 81 -10.36 -8.75 -16.23
CA ALA A 81 -11.18 -7.73 -16.89
C ALA A 81 -12.59 -8.25 -17.24
N SER A 82 -12.77 -9.56 -17.33
CA SER A 82 -14.02 -10.21 -17.73
C SER A 82 -14.91 -10.65 -16.55
N THR A 83 -14.37 -10.70 -15.33
CA THR A 83 -15.10 -11.18 -14.15
C THR A 83 -14.82 -10.32 -12.92
N ALA A 84 -15.70 -10.35 -11.91
CA ALA A 84 -15.45 -9.67 -10.63
C ALA A 84 -14.45 -10.44 -9.72
N VAL A 85 -13.63 -11.30 -10.31
CA VAL A 85 -12.69 -12.16 -9.59
C VAL A 85 -11.39 -11.41 -9.33
N VAL A 86 -10.96 -11.40 -8.07
CA VAL A 86 -9.67 -10.82 -7.67
C VAL A 86 -8.81 -11.91 -7.07
N LEU A 87 -7.66 -12.11 -7.71
CA LEU A 87 -6.61 -12.97 -7.18
C LEU A 87 -5.65 -12.12 -6.38
N VAL A 88 -5.23 -12.61 -5.21
CA VAL A 88 -4.31 -11.93 -4.31
C VAL A 88 -3.14 -12.86 -3.97
N SER A 89 -1.96 -12.28 -3.82
CA SER A 89 -0.80 -13.03 -3.32
C SER A 89 -1.00 -13.34 -1.82
N ARG A 90 -0.74 -14.58 -1.41
CA ARG A 90 -0.76 -14.97 0.01
C ARG A 90 0.47 -14.47 0.79
N ALA A 91 1.45 -13.88 0.10
CA ALA A 91 2.55 -13.16 0.74
C ALA A 91 2.13 -11.82 1.36
N LEU A 92 0.88 -11.38 1.12
CA LEU A 92 0.31 -10.18 1.71
C LEU A 92 -0.05 -10.38 3.18
N LEU A 93 0.01 -9.29 3.94
CA LEU A 93 -0.35 -9.26 5.35
C LEU A 93 -1.87 -9.32 5.50
N THR A 94 -2.34 -10.20 6.38
CA THR A 94 -3.77 -10.38 6.67
C THR A 94 -4.09 -10.23 8.16
N LYS A 95 -3.08 -10.37 9.03
CA LYS A 95 -3.28 -10.28 10.47
C LYS A 95 -3.27 -8.83 10.92
N PRO A 96 -4.30 -8.36 11.65
CA PRO A 96 -4.34 -6.99 12.16
C PRO A 96 -3.13 -6.61 13.03
N GLN A 97 -2.60 -7.58 13.79
CA GLN A 97 -1.42 -7.38 14.64
C GLN A 97 -0.16 -7.09 13.84
N GLU A 98 0.04 -7.78 12.71
CA GLU A 98 1.20 -7.55 11.82
C GLU A 98 1.07 -6.18 11.15
N ILE A 99 -0.13 -5.81 10.70
CA ILE A 99 -0.41 -4.50 10.12
C ILE A 99 -0.16 -3.37 11.13
N ALA A 100 -0.62 -3.55 12.38
CA ALA A 100 -0.39 -2.59 13.46
C ALA A 100 1.11 -2.45 13.78
N ALA A 101 1.85 -3.56 13.84
CA ALA A 101 3.29 -3.55 14.05
C ALA A 101 4.03 -2.76 12.95
N MET A 102 3.61 -2.89 11.69
CA MET A 102 4.18 -2.10 10.59
C MET A 102 3.94 -0.59 10.77
N LYS A 103 2.75 -0.18 11.24
CA LYS A 103 2.43 1.23 11.53
C LYS A 103 3.20 1.81 12.71
N SER A 104 3.61 0.97 13.66
CA SER A 104 4.42 1.37 14.82
C SER A 104 5.93 1.34 14.54
N SER A 105 6.35 0.89 13.37
CA SER A 105 7.77 0.83 13.01
C SER A 105 8.34 2.23 12.73
N GLU A 106 9.63 2.41 13.00
CA GLU A 106 10.35 3.66 12.69
C GLU A 106 10.40 3.96 11.18
N LYS A 107 10.26 2.92 10.35
CA LYS A 107 10.21 3.02 8.89
C LYS A 107 8.84 3.50 8.38
N TYR A 108 7.81 3.54 9.22
CA TYR A 108 6.50 4.05 8.82
C TYR A 108 6.55 5.57 8.67
N SER A 109 6.13 6.06 7.51
CA SER A 109 5.96 7.49 7.27
C SER A 109 4.52 7.91 7.52
N PRO A 110 4.22 8.68 8.58
CA PRO A 110 2.87 9.17 8.84
C PRO A 110 2.39 10.18 7.80
N ALA A 111 3.31 10.85 7.09
CA ALA A 111 2.97 11.80 6.04
C ALA A 111 2.43 11.10 4.78
N PHE A 112 2.99 9.94 4.44
CA PHE A 112 2.66 9.20 3.22
C PHE A 112 1.86 7.92 3.47
N ASN A 113 1.58 7.58 4.74
CA ASN A 113 0.87 6.40 5.22
C ASN A 113 1.45 5.04 4.76
N ILE A 114 2.73 5.00 4.45
CA ILE A 114 3.42 3.78 4.00
C ILE A 114 4.68 3.53 4.81
N VAL A 115 5.11 2.28 4.87
CA VAL A 115 6.45 1.92 5.36
C VAL A 115 7.44 2.11 4.21
N ILE A 116 8.46 2.93 4.43
CA ILE A 116 9.49 3.17 3.41
C ILE A 116 10.53 2.06 3.54
N GLU A 117 10.67 1.25 2.48
CA GLU A 117 11.75 0.26 2.42
C GLU A 117 12.95 0.95 1.78
N SER A 118 13.88 1.44 2.60
CA SER A 118 15.16 1.96 2.11
C SER A 118 16.15 0.81 2.03
N SER A 119 16.56 0.41 0.83
CA SER A 119 17.79 -0.35 0.68
C SER A 119 18.97 0.63 0.60
N GLU A 120 20.13 0.27 1.16
CA GLU A 120 21.34 1.11 1.10
C GLU A 120 21.81 1.35 -0.36
N GLU A 121 21.34 0.53 -1.30
CA GLU A 121 21.65 0.60 -2.73
C GLU A 121 20.82 1.66 -3.48
N ASP A 122 19.65 2.07 -2.95
CA ASP A 122 18.74 3.02 -3.61
C ASP A 122 19.26 4.47 -3.64
N VAL A 123 20.25 4.81 -2.80
CA VAL A 123 20.76 6.19 -2.65
C VAL A 123 21.62 6.64 -3.84
N ASN A 124 22.14 5.70 -4.66
CA ASN A 124 23.09 5.99 -5.74
C ASN A 124 22.51 5.87 -7.15
N VAL A 125 21.23 5.57 -7.32
CA VAL A 125 20.63 5.51 -8.67
C VAL A 125 20.21 6.92 -9.06
N PRO A 126 20.86 7.56 -10.07
CA PRO A 126 20.31 8.79 -10.61
C PRO A 126 18.95 8.46 -11.19
N VAL A 127 17.90 9.15 -10.73
CA VAL A 127 16.53 8.98 -11.22
C VAL A 127 16.43 9.50 -12.65
N THR A 128 17.05 8.80 -13.59
CA THR A 128 16.92 9.04 -15.03
C THR A 128 15.72 8.24 -15.51
N GLY A 129 14.50 8.72 -15.26
CA GLY A 129 13.34 8.00 -15.79
C GLY A 129 11.94 8.40 -15.35
N VAL A 130 11.75 9.23 -14.32
CA VAL A 130 10.39 9.63 -13.92
C VAL A 130 10.32 11.15 -13.74
N HIS A 131 10.40 11.88 -14.86
CA HIS A 131 9.96 13.27 -14.92
C HIS A 131 8.43 13.33 -14.98
N ASN A 132 7.75 12.78 -13.98
CA ASN A 132 6.33 13.02 -13.80
C ASN A 132 6.17 14.11 -12.74
N THR A 133 6.38 15.36 -13.15
CA THR A 133 6.34 16.56 -12.28
C THR A 133 5.05 16.63 -11.46
N ALA A 134 3.94 16.08 -11.97
CA ALA A 134 2.68 15.96 -11.26
C ALA A 134 2.73 15.03 -10.03
N VAL A 135 3.48 13.92 -10.09
CA VAL A 135 3.64 13.00 -8.97
C VAL A 135 4.49 13.66 -7.87
N GLY A 136 5.58 14.34 -8.27
CA GLY A 136 6.42 15.10 -7.33
C GLY A 136 5.65 16.22 -6.64
N ALA A 137 4.82 16.96 -7.39
CA ALA A 137 3.96 18.01 -6.83
C ALA A 137 2.93 17.45 -5.84
N GLY A 138 2.33 16.29 -6.15
CA GLY A 138 1.39 15.62 -5.24
C GLY A 138 2.04 15.20 -3.92
N LEU A 139 3.24 14.61 -3.96
CA LEU A 139 3.99 14.25 -2.76
C LEU A 139 4.38 15.49 -1.93
N GLN A 140 4.83 16.56 -2.58
CA GLN A 140 5.17 17.81 -1.91
C GLN A 140 3.93 18.44 -1.24
N GLN A 141 2.77 18.38 -1.89
CA GLN A 141 1.52 18.84 -1.31
C GLN A 141 1.12 18.00 -0.09
N GLN A 142 1.13 16.66 -0.19
CA GLN A 142 0.84 15.77 0.95
C GLN A 142 1.75 16.06 2.15
N LEU A 143 3.06 16.23 1.90
CA LEU A 143 4.01 16.59 2.95
C LEU A 143 3.69 17.95 3.58
N THR A 144 3.37 18.95 2.75
CA THR A 144 3.03 20.30 3.22
C THR A 144 1.76 20.27 4.08
N GLU A 145 0.73 19.52 3.67
CA GLU A 145 -0.51 19.35 4.42
C GLU A 145 -0.28 18.63 5.74
N TRP A 146 0.58 17.60 5.75
CA TRP A 146 0.97 16.91 6.96
C TRP A 146 1.69 17.84 7.94
N ILE A 147 2.68 18.61 7.47
CA ILE A 147 3.40 19.60 8.30
C ILE A 147 2.42 20.59 8.92
N LYS A 148 1.51 21.17 8.12
CA LYS A 148 0.50 22.11 8.63
C LYS A 148 -0.38 21.49 9.72
N ARG A 149 -0.81 20.24 9.52
CA ARG A 149 -1.64 19.53 10.49
C ARG A 149 -0.87 19.25 11.78
N GLU A 150 0.39 18.81 11.69
CA GLU A 150 1.20 18.52 12.86
C GLU A 150 1.55 19.78 13.65
N THR A 151 1.83 20.90 12.96
CA THR A 151 2.01 22.21 13.60
C THR A 151 0.76 22.62 14.38
N ALA A 152 -0.42 22.54 13.76
CA ALA A 152 -1.67 22.91 14.43
C ALA A 152 -1.98 22.03 15.65
N GLN A 153 -1.72 20.72 15.56
CA GLN A 153 -1.88 19.82 16.71
C GLN A 153 -0.87 20.12 17.82
N THR A 154 0.36 20.49 17.47
CA THR A 154 1.39 20.86 18.44
C THR A 154 1.04 22.16 19.15
N GLU A 155 0.61 23.18 18.41
CA GLU A 155 0.13 24.45 18.96
C GLU A 155 -1.05 24.23 19.93
N GLU A 156 -2.00 23.37 19.56
CA GLU A 156 -3.13 23.02 20.43
C GLU A 156 -2.68 22.32 21.72
N ARG A 157 -1.76 21.35 21.63
CA ARG A 157 -1.19 20.66 22.81
C ARG A 157 -0.50 21.65 23.74
N VAL A 158 0.28 22.60 23.19
CA VAL A 158 0.96 23.64 23.97
C VAL A 158 -0.06 24.56 24.66
N ARG A 159 -1.13 24.96 23.97
CA ARG A 159 -2.21 25.76 24.55
C ARG A 159 -2.88 25.04 25.72
N GLN A 160 -3.34 23.81 25.51
CA GLN A 160 -4.02 23.01 26.54
C GLN A 160 -3.12 22.79 27.77
N PHE A 161 -1.83 22.50 27.55
CA PHE A 161 -0.88 22.35 28.63
C PHE A 161 -0.70 23.66 29.42
N SER A 162 -0.63 24.80 28.72
CA SER A 162 -0.49 26.12 29.35
C SER A 162 -1.73 26.50 30.19
N GLU A 163 -2.93 26.19 29.70
CA GLU A 163 -4.19 26.39 30.43
C GLU A 163 -4.23 25.53 31.70
N GLN A 164 -3.88 24.24 31.59
CA GLN A 164 -3.81 23.33 32.75
C GLN A 164 -2.81 23.79 33.81
N GLN A 165 -1.65 24.34 33.40
CA GLN A 165 -0.66 24.88 34.34
C GLN A 165 -1.18 26.14 35.05
N TYR A 166 -1.97 26.97 34.36
CA TYR A 166 -2.55 28.18 34.94
C TYR A 166 -3.71 27.87 35.90
N GLU A 167 -4.53 26.86 35.60
CA GLU A 167 -5.61 26.40 36.48
C GLU A 167 -5.12 25.66 37.74
N ALA A 168 -3.89 25.14 37.71
CA ALA A 168 -3.27 24.46 38.84
C ALA A 168 -2.51 25.39 39.81
N LEU A 169 -2.46 26.70 39.51
CA LEU A 169 -1.89 27.76 40.36
C LEU A 169 -2.97 28.44 41.20
#